data_AF-A0A9W8C4H2-F1
#
_entry.id   AF-A0A9W8C4H2-F1
#
_cell.length_a   1.000
_cell.length_b   1.000
_cell.length_c   1.000
_cell.angle_alpha   90.00
_cell.angle_beta   90.00
_cell.angle_gamma   90.00
#
_symmetry.space_group_name_H-M   'P 1'
#
loop_
_entity.id
_entity.type
_entity.pdbx_description
1 polymer ?
#
loop_
_entity_poly.entity_id
_entity_poly.type
_entity_poly.pdbx_seq_one_letter_code
_entity_poly.pdbx_strand_id
1 'polypeptide(L)'
;DWQTEPDKNKAASLYTKEIICQHEMRKPLFITMDLRMDKEDQDRELVAFYKQNSIEWASPVKCRLQGDAAIGEGVTRHFLSTVIQRLQHGFNFNMASSSDLKDLVKFWLGWEVPDGKMVVEVVTADMPKSSTCFNMLRLPSHYMDFSQFKDELLKCTGTSEFGFGLV
;
A
#
# COMPACT_ATOMS: atom_id res chain seq x y z
N ASP A 1 -10.50 33.72 -16.48
CA ASP A 1 -9.90 32.38 -16.60
C ASP A 1 -8.73 32.30 -15.64
N TRP A 2 -8.55 31.18 -14.94
CA TRP A 2 -7.42 30.98 -14.04
C TRP A 2 -6.08 30.89 -14.80
N GLN A 3 -6.12 30.45 -16.07
CA GLN A 3 -4.92 30.27 -16.91
C GLN A 3 -4.24 31.60 -17.27
N THR A 4 -4.99 32.71 -17.26
CA THR A 4 -4.52 34.04 -17.67
C THR A 4 -4.44 35.03 -16.51
N GLU A 5 -4.70 34.59 -15.27
CA GLU A 5 -4.72 35.45 -14.09
C GLU A 5 -3.29 35.63 -13.52
N PRO A 6 -2.75 36.86 -13.45
CA PRO A 6 -1.39 37.11 -12.96
C PRO A 6 -1.24 36.94 -11.44
N ASP A 7 -2.31 37.14 -10.65
CA ASP A 7 -2.28 36.91 -9.21
C ASP A 7 -2.41 35.42 -8.89
N LYS A 8 -1.38 34.85 -8.25
CA LYS A 8 -1.32 33.42 -7.93
C LYS A 8 -2.45 32.95 -7.01
N ASN A 9 -2.83 33.75 -6.01
CA ASN A 9 -3.86 33.38 -5.05
C ASN A 9 -5.24 33.42 -5.70
N LYS A 10 -5.47 34.41 -6.57
CA LYS A 10 -6.69 34.56 -7.35
C LYS A 10 -6.81 33.46 -8.40
N ALA A 11 -5.72 33.12 -9.09
CA ALA A 11 -5.66 31.99 -10.01
C ALA A 11 -5.99 30.67 -9.30
N ALA A 12 -5.41 30.42 -8.12
CA ALA A 12 -5.71 29.23 -7.32
C ALA A 12 -7.19 29.18 -6.89
N SER A 13 -7.77 30.31 -6.47
CA SER A 13 -9.20 30.39 -6.10
C SER A 13 -10.11 30.11 -7.30
N LEU A 14 -9.81 30.66 -8.48
CA LEU A 14 -10.57 30.43 -9.70
C LEU A 14 -10.48 28.97 -10.16
N TYR A 15 -9.27 28.38 -10.15
CA TYR A 15 -9.07 26.96 -10.45
C TYR A 15 -9.85 26.05 -9.51
N THR A 16 -9.81 26.34 -8.20
CA THR A 16 -10.53 25.56 -7.19
C THR A 16 -12.04 25.59 -7.45
N LYS A 17 -12.60 26.77 -7.73
CA LYS A 17 -14.02 26.94 -8.07
C LYS A 17 -14.41 26.15 -9.32
N GLU A 18 -13.56 26.19 -10.35
CA GLU A 18 -13.78 25.44 -11.59
C GLU A 18 -13.81 23.94 -11.34
N ILE A 19 -12.80 23.38 -10.66
CA ILE A 19 -12.74 21.95 -10.33
C ILE A 19 -13.96 21.51 -9.51
N ILE A 20 -14.35 22.29 -8.50
CA ILE A 20 -15.53 21.99 -7.68
C ILE A 20 -16.78 21.97 -8.57
N CYS A 21 -17.02 23.02 -9.36
CA CYS A 21 -18.21 23.12 -10.20
C CYS A 21 -18.30 21.95 -11.21
N GLN A 22 -17.18 21.54 -11.78
CA GLN A 22 -17.13 20.43 -12.73
C GLN A 22 -17.39 19.05 -12.09
N HIS A 23 -17.12 18.88 -10.80
CA HIS A 23 -17.12 17.56 -10.16
C HIS A 23 -18.14 17.39 -9.05
N GLU A 24 -18.76 18.46 -8.55
CA GLU A 24 -19.70 18.44 -7.41
C GLU A 24 -20.87 17.47 -7.61
N MET A 25 -21.38 17.35 -8.84
CA MET A 25 -22.50 16.48 -9.19
C MET A 25 -22.08 15.06 -9.58
N ARG A 26 -20.78 14.73 -9.57
CA ARG A 26 -20.30 13.39 -9.89
C ARG A 26 -20.65 12.41 -8.77
N LYS A 27 -20.67 11.13 -9.12
CA LYS A 27 -20.85 10.04 -8.16
C LYS A 27 -19.76 10.14 -7.08
N PRO A 28 -20.13 10.24 -5.79
CA PRO A 28 -19.14 10.34 -4.74
C PRO A 28 -18.28 9.07 -4.64
N LEU A 29 -17.01 9.26 -4.27
CA LEU A 29 -16.15 8.18 -3.82
C LEU A 29 -16.59 7.81 -2.40
N PHE A 30 -16.96 6.55 -2.22
CA PHE A 30 -17.38 6.04 -0.92
C PHE A 30 -16.23 5.25 -0.30
N ILE A 31 -15.89 5.63 0.93
CA ILE A 31 -15.01 4.84 1.77
C ILE A 31 -15.67 4.56 3.11
N THR A 32 -15.50 3.34 3.59
CA THR A 32 -15.91 2.94 4.93
C THR A 32 -14.67 2.43 5.64
N MET A 33 -14.38 2.92 6.83
CA MET A 33 -13.26 2.47 7.65
C MET A 33 -13.79 2.15 9.04
N ASP A 34 -13.46 0.98 9.58
CA ASP A 34 -13.86 0.59 10.92
C ASP A 34 -12.75 0.95 11.92
N LEU A 35 -13.06 1.89 12.82
CA LEU A 35 -12.10 2.38 13.82
C LEU A 35 -11.77 1.36 14.90
N ARG A 36 -12.53 0.27 15.00
CA ARG A 36 -12.30 -0.82 15.95
C ARG A 36 -11.28 -1.83 15.45
N MET A 37 -10.96 -1.81 14.16
CA MET A 37 -9.88 -2.60 13.58
C MET A 37 -8.54 -2.15 14.16
N ASP A 38 -7.54 -3.02 14.16
CA ASP A 38 -6.19 -2.61 14.50
C ASP A 38 -5.63 -1.62 13.47
N LYS A 39 -4.53 -0.93 13.83
CA LYS A 39 -3.96 0.13 13.00
C LYS A 39 -3.44 -0.37 11.66
N GLU A 40 -3.01 -1.62 11.58
CA GLU A 40 -2.50 -2.21 10.34
C GLU A 40 -3.65 -2.48 9.38
N ASP A 41 -4.73 -3.05 9.88
CA ASP A 41 -5.97 -3.26 9.11
C ASP A 41 -6.58 -1.95 8.61
N GLN A 42 -6.61 -0.91 9.45
CA GLN A 42 -7.03 0.42 9.02
C GLN A 42 -6.13 0.94 7.87
N ASP A 43 -4.81 0.80 8.01
CA ASP A 43 -3.85 1.27 7.01
C ASP A 43 -3.93 0.45 5.71
N ARG A 44 -4.28 -0.85 5.77
CA ARG A 44 -4.60 -1.68 4.59
C ARG A 44 -5.81 -1.15 3.83
N GLU A 45 -6.90 -0.83 4.51
CA GLU A 45 -8.12 -0.26 3.91
C GLU A 45 -7.83 1.09 3.22
N LEU A 46 -7.02 1.95 3.85
CA LEU A 46 -6.59 3.22 3.24
C LEU A 46 -5.85 3.00 1.92
N VAL A 47 -4.93 2.03 1.89
CA VAL A 47 -4.15 1.72 0.68
C VAL A 47 -5.01 1.02 -0.37
N ALA A 48 -5.95 0.16 0.03
CA ALA A 48 -6.90 -0.46 -0.89
C ALA A 48 -7.75 0.59 -1.60
N PHE A 49 -8.24 1.61 -0.87
CA PHE A 49 -8.95 2.75 -1.44
C PHE A 49 -8.09 3.52 -2.46
N TYR A 50 -6.81 3.79 -2.14
CA TYR A 50 -5.91 4.51 -3.05
C TYR A 50 -5.54 3.71 -4.31
N LYS A 51 -5.45 2.38 -4.20
CA LYS A 51 -5.08 1.50 -5.31
C LYS A 51 -6.23 1.18 -6.27
N GLN A 52 -7.41 1.78 -6.08
CA GLN A 52 -8.52 1.61 -7.00
C GLN A 52 -8.15 2.16 -8.40
N ASN A 53 -8.36 1.34 -9.42
CA ASN A 53 -8.11 1.73 -10.81
C ASN A 53 -9.24 2.61 -11.35
N SER A 54 -8.91 3.50 -12.28
CA SER A 54 -9.88 4.32 -13.02
C SER A 54 -10.77 5.20 -12.13
N ILE A 55 -10.20 5.75 -11.06
CA ILE A 55 -10.89 6.67 -10.16
C ILE A 55 -10.70 8.11 -10.61
N GLU A 56 -11.82 8.85 -10.71
CA GLU A 56 -11.80 10.31 -10.78
C GLU A 56 -11.63 10.87 -9.37
N TRP A 57 -10.39 11.24 -9.04
CA TRP A 57 -10.03 11.77 -7.72
C TRP A 57 -10.57 13.16 -7.42
N ALA A 58 -11.05 13.90 -8.43
CA ALA A 58 -11.76 15.16 -8.21
C ALA A 58 -13.22 14.96 -7.77
N SER A 59 -13.74 13.73 -7.75
CA SER A 59 -15.11 13.44 -7.31
C SER A 59 -15.28 13.66 -5.80
N PRO A 60 -16.47 14.07 -5.32
CA PRO A 60 -16.73 14.27 -3.90
C PRO A 60 -16.45 13.01 -3.07
N VAL A 61 -15.85 13.15 -1.89
CA VAL A 61 -15.56 12.02 -1.00
C VAL A 61 -16.61 11.94 0.11
N LYS A 62 -17.20 10.76 0.29
CA LYS A 62 -18.08 10.44 1.42
C LYS A 62 -17.45 9.33 2.25
N CYS A 63 -17.13 9.66 3.50
CA CYS A 63 -16.56 8.72 4.45
C CYS A 63 -17.61 8.28 5.48
N ARG A 64 -17.56 7.00 5.86
CA ARG A 64 -18.24 6.44 7.03
C ARG A 64 -17.21 5.80 7.94
N LEU A 65 -17.10 6.29 9.18
CA LEU A 65 -16.28 5.67 10.22
C LEU A 65 -17.17 4.76 11.06
N GLN A 66 -16.96 3.44 10.99
CA GLN A 66 -17.70 2.50 11.85
C GLN A 66 -17.10 2.49 13.26
N GLY A 67 -17.95 2.30 14.26
CA GLY A 67 -17.57 2.40 15.68
C GLY A 67 -17.60 3.82 16.23
N ASP A 68 -17.85 4.83 15.39
CA ASP A 68 -18.12 6.21 15.77
C ASP A 68 -19.58 6.57 15.41
N ALA A 69 -20.27 7.29 16.29
CA ALA A 69 -21.64 7.77 16.07
C ALA A 69 -21.68 9.04 15.20
N ALA A 70 -20.53 9.66 14.92
CA ALA A 70 -20.44 10.86 14.12
C ALA A 70 -20.87 10.64 12.66
N ILE A 71 -21.62 11.60 12.12
CA ILE A 71 -22.05 11.65 10.71
C ILE A 71 -21.78 13.05 10.13
N GLY A 72 -21.62 13.13 8.80
CA GLY A 72 -21.47 14.39 8.06
C GLY A 72 -20.02 14.79 7.76
N GLU A 73 -19.81 16.08 7.42
CA GLU A 73 -18.52 16.57 6.90
C GLU A 73 -17.33 16.42 7.86
N GLY A 74 -17.58 16.44 9.17
CA GLY A 74 -16.52 16.24 10.17
C GLY A 74 -15.81 14.90 10.02
N VAL A 75 -16.56 13.86 9.63
CA VAL A 75 -16.06 12.50 9.40
C VAL A 75 -15.13 12.47 8.19
N THR A 76 -15.53 13.11 7.08
CA THR A 76 -14.69 13.22 5.88
C THR A 76 -13.41 14.02 6.15
N ARG A 77 -13.51 15.13 6.90
CA ARG A 77 -12.33 15.94 7.27
C ARG A 77 -11.35 15.13 8.11
N HIS A 78 -11.85 14.43 9.13
CA HIS A 78 -11.03 13.58 9.98
C HIS A 78 -10.32 12.51 9.15
N PHE A 79 -11.08 11.82 8.29
CA PHE A 79 -10.54 10.82 7.37
C PHE A 79 -9.39 11.36 6.50
N LEU A 80 -9.60 12.50 5.82
CA LEU A 80 -8.56 13.10 4.98
C LEU A 80 -7.32 13.52 5.79
N SER A 81 -7.52 14.02 7.01
CA SER A 81 -6.42 14.34 7.92
C SER A 81 -5.63 13.09 8.29
N THR A 82 -6.29 11.97 8.59
CA THR A 82 -5.63 10.68 8.88
C THR A 82 -4.84 10.20 7.68
N VAL A 83 -5.42 10.23 6.48
CA VAL A 83 -4.73 9.85 5.24
C VAL A 83 -3.46 10.70 5.02
N ILE A 84 -3.56 12.02 5.15
CA ILE A 84 -2.40 12.91 5.01
C ILE A 84 -1.33 12.57 6.05
N GLN A 85 -1.72 12.32 7.30
CA GLN A 85 -0.79 11.90 8.34
C GLN A 85 -0.08 10.59 7.99
N ARG A 86 -0.78 9.59 7.45
CA ARG A 86 -0.17 8.34 6.98
C ARG A 86 0.76 8.54 5.80
N LEU A 87 0.41 9.41 4.86
CA LEU A 87 1.29 9.73 3.73
C LEU A 87 2.59 10.42 4.18
N GLN A 88 2.52 11.25 5.22
CA GLN A 88 3.68 11.97 5.77
C GLN A 88 4.59 11.07 6.62
N HIS A 89 4.01 10.17 7.41
CA HIS A 89 4.74 9.40 8.44
C HIS A 89 4.87 7.91 8.14
N GLY A 90 4.25 7.44 7.04
CA GLY A 90 4.18 6.03 6.69
C GLY A 90 2.93 5.33 7.22
N PHE A 91 2.64 4.18 6.62
CA PHE A 91 1.59 3.25 7.01
C PHE A 91 2.16 2.17 7.94
N ASN A 92 1.36 1.71 8.89
CA ASN A 92 1.65 0.62 9.82
C ASN A 92 1.37 -0.70 9.12
N PHE A 93 2.18 -1.04 8.13
CA PHE A 93 2.22 -2.41 7.68
C PHE A 93 3.04 -3.21 8.69
N ASN A 94 2.58 -4.41 9.07
CA ASN A 94 3.43 -5.39 9.73
C ASN A 94 4.34 -6.01 8.66
N MET A 95 5.17 -5.13 8.08
CA MET A 95 6.26 -5.51 7.21
C MET A 95 7.20 -6.36 8.05
N ALA A 96 7.82 -7.34 7.39
CA ALA A 96 8.92 -8.12 7.94
C ALA A 96 9.86 -7.19 8.75
N SER A 97 10.24 -7.62 9.96
CA SER A 97 11.15 -6.85 10.80
C SER A 97 12.47 -6.59 10.06
N SER A 98 13.29 -5.64 10.52
CA SER A 98 14.57 -5.39 9.86
C SER A 98 15.46 -6.65 9.82
N SER A 99 15.33 -7.58 10.78
CA SER A 99 15.99 -8.89 10.72
C SER A 99 15.36 -9.77 9.64
N ASP A 100 14.04 -9.90 9.60
CA ASP A 100 13.35 -10.73 8.61
C ASP A 100 13.64 -10.26 7.17
N LEU A 101 13.75 -8.95 6.96
CA LEU A 101 14.13 -8.37 5.67
C LEU A 101 15.58 -8.69 5.30
N LYS A 102 16.51 -8.64 6.26
CA LYS A 102 17.91 -9.05 6.04
C LYS A 102 18.00 -10.52 5.68
N ASP A 103 17.27 -11.37 6.40
CA ASP A 103 17.23 -12.81 6.14
C ASP A 103 16.59 -13.12 4.80
N LEU A 104 15.56 -12.37 4.38
CA LEU A 104 14.97 -12.47 3.06
C LEU A 104 15.96 -12.05 1.96
N VAL A 105 16.67 -10.96 2.14
CA VAL A 105 17.67 -10.48 1.17
C VAL A 105 18.83 -11.48 1.07
N LYS A 106 19.29 -12.01 2.21
CA LYS A 106 20.31 -13.07 2.27
C LYS A 106 19.83 -14.37 1.62
N PHE A 107 18.59 -14.77 1.85
CA PHE A 107 17.99 -15.94 1.20
C PHE A 107 17.89 -15.75 -0.32
N TRP A 108 17.42 -14.58 -0.77
CA TRP A 108 17.23 -14.27 -2.18
C TRP A 108 18.56 -14.13 -2.93
N LEU A 109 19.49 -13.35 -2.39
CA LEU A 109 20.70 -12.92 -3.10
C LEU A 109 21.98 -13.64 -2.64
N GLY A 110 21.95 -14.31 -1.48
CA GLY A 110 23.13 -14.90 -0.84
C GLY A 110 23.96 -13.90 -0.03
N TRP A 111 23.57 -12.63 0.01
CA TRP A 111 24.24 -11.56 0.77
C TRP A 111 23.20 -10.57 1.32
N GLU A 112 23.57 -9.73 2.28
CA GLU A 112 22.64 -8.78 2.94
C GLU A 112 22.48 -7.45 2.20
N VAL A 113 23.33 -7.17 1.22
CA VAL A 113 23.34 -5.90 0.47
C VAL A 113 22.93 -6.17 -0.97
N PRO A 114 21.77 -5.67 -1.43
CA PRO A 114 21.38 -5.78 -2.83
C PRO A 114 22.35 -5.02 -3.73
N ASP A 115 22.93 -5.70 -4.70
CA ASP A 115 23.75 -5.09 -5.76
C ASP A 115 23.17 -5.50 -7.12
N GLY A 116 22.33 -4.62 -7.68
CA GLY A 116 21.71 -4.81 -8.99
C GLY A 116 20.24 -5.21 -8.96
N LYS A 117 19.76 -5.70 -10.11
CA LYS A 117 18.35 -5.99 -10.34
C LYS A 117 17.94 -7.29 -9.64
N MET A 118 16.96 -7.17 -8.76
CA MET A 118 16.30 -8.31 -8.12
C MET A 118 15.13 -8.77 -9.02
N VAL A 119 15.00 -10.07 -9.24
CA VAL A 119 14.01 -10.66 -10.14
C VAL A 119 13.07 -11.57 -9.35
N VAL A 120 11.76 -11.44 -9.56
CA VAL A 120 10.75 -12.34 -9.01
C VAL A 120 10.10 -13.10 -10.16
N GLU A 121 10.02 -14.42 -10.02
CA GLU A 121 9.36 -15.31 -10.98
C GLU A 121 8.27 -16.11 -10.24
N VAL A 122 7.07 -16.16 -10.80
CA VAL A 122 5.98 -17.00 -10.25
C VAL A 122 6.02 -18.36 -10.94
N VAL A 123 6.11 -19.43 -10.15
CA VAL A 123 6.29 -20.80 -10.67
C VAL A 123 5.31 -21.78 -10.02
N THR A 124 5.10 -22.92 -10.69
CA THR A 124 4.47 -24.08 -10.06
C THR A 124 5.50 -24.80 -9.20
N ALA A 125 5.46 -24.56 -7.89
CA ALA A 125 6.34 -25.16 -6.89
C ALA A 125 5.60 -25.31 -5.56
N ASP A 126 6.18 -26.07 -4.63
CA ASP A 126 5.62 -26.27 -3.29
C ASP A 126 6.10 -25.21 -2.29
N MET A 127 7.32 -24.70 -2.43
CA MET A 127 7.93 -23.70 -1.51
C MET A 127 8.68 -22.61 -2.28
N PRO A 128 8.84 -21.40 -1.70
CA PRO A 128 9.72 -20.36 -2.23
C PRO A 128 11.16 -20.85 -2.36
N LYS A 129 11.80 -20.57 -3.51
CA LYS A 129 13.20 -20.95 -3.76
C LYS A 129 13.99 -19.75 -4.28
N SER A 130 15.28 -19.71 -3.94
CA SER A 130 16.18 -18.68 -4.47
C SER A 130 17.14 -19.25 -5.51
N SER A 131 17.56 -18.37 -6.41
CA SER A 131 18.66 -18.60 -7.33
C SER A 131 19.57 -17.39 -7.27
N THR A 132 20.42 -17.40 -6.24
CA THR A 132 21.27 -16.29 -5.82
C THR A 132 22.18 -15.80 -6.95
N CYS A 133 22.74 -16.71 -7.76
CA CYS A 133 23.55 -16.36 -8.94
C CYS A 133 22.80 -15.53 -10.00
N PHE A 134 21.47 -15.56 -10.00
CA PHE A 134 20.62 -14.84 -10.93
C PHE A 134 19.81 -13.72 -10.25
N ASN A 135 20.10 -13.42 -8.98
CA ASN A 135 19.33 -12.50 -8.14
C ASN A 135 17.81 -12.77 -8.22
N MET A 136 17.42 -14.05 -8.30
CA MET A 136 16.05 -14.45 -8.61
C MET A 136 15.37 -15.17 -7.45
N LEU A 137 14.17 -14.73 -7.10
CA LEU A 137 13.28 -15.37 -6.14
C LEU A 137 12.10 -15.98 -6.88
N ARG A 138 11.92 -17.29 -6.71
CA ARG A 138 10.80 -18.05 -7.27
C ARG A 138 9.71 -18.21 -6.23
N LEU A 139 8.53 -17.69 -6.51
CA LEU A 139 7.38 -17.74 -5.63
C LEU A 139 6.34 -18.73 -6.16
N PRO A 140 5.85 -19.67 -5.32
CA PRO A 140 4.75 -20.55 -5.68
C PRO A 140 3.47 -19.81 -6.06
N SER A 141 2.81 -20.29 -7.11
CA SER A 141 1.54 -19.72 -7.59
C SER A 141 0.29 -20.19 -6.83
N HIS A 142 0.42 -21.12 -5.89
CA HIS A 142 -0.73 -21.80 -5.27
C HIS A 142 -1.26 -21.12 -4.01
N TYR A 143 -0.55 -20.11 -3.47
CA TYR A 143 -1.01 -19.39 -2.28
C TYR A 143 -2.25 -18.56 -2.59
N MET A 144 -3.33 -18.85 -1.86
CA MET A 144 -4.58 -18.08 -1.90
C MET A 144 -4.70 -17.11 -0.72
N ASP A 145 -3.84 -17.26 0.30
CA ASP A 145 -3.82 -16.46 1.52
C ASP A 145 -2.42 -15.89 1.78
N PHE A 146 -2.36 -14.61 2.16
CA PHE A 146 -1.10 -13.92 2.44
C PHE A 146 -0.43 -14.43 3.72
N SER A 147 -1.20 -14.83 4.73
CA SER A 147 -0.65 -15.31 6.00
C SER A 147 0.09 -16.64 5.81
N GLN A 148 -0.49 -17.55 5.03
CA GLN A 148 0.18 -18.80 4.65
C GLN A 148 1.47 -18.53 3.87
N PHE A 149 1.39 -17.69 2.84
CA PHE A 149 2.57 -17.29 2.06
C PHE A 149 3.67 -16.69 2.94
N LYS A 150 3.31 -15.79 3.85
CA LYS A 150 4.24 -15.12 4.76
C LYS A 150 4.92 -16.12 5.69
N ASP A 151 4.17 -17.02 6.31
CA ASP A 151 4.71 -18.00 7.26
C ASP A 151 5.70 -18.97 6.56
N GLU A 152 5.33 -19.47 5.38
CA GLU A 152 6.19 -20.36 4.60
C GLU A 152 7.43 -19.65 4.04
N LEU A 153 7.30 -18.39 3.59
CA LEU A 153 8.44 -17.60 3.16
C LEU A 153 9.42 -17.35 4.31
N LEU A 154 8.93 -16.98 5.50
CA LEU A 154 9.78 -16.75 6.68
C LEU A 154 10.48 -18.04 7.13
N LYS A 155 9.83 -19.20 7.00
CA LYS A 155 10.49 -20.50 7.24
C LYS A 155 11.63 -20.73 6.25
N CYS A 156 11.42 -20.45 4.96
CA CYS A 156 12.46 -20.57 3.93
C CYS A 156 13.64 -19.65 4.18
N THR A 157 13.43 -18.40 4.62
CA THR A 157 14.54 -17.46 4.89
C THR A 157 15.44 -17.94 6.02
N GLY A 158 14.88 -18.64 7.01
CA GLY A 158 15.63 -19.28 8.09
C GLY A 158 16.55 -20.43 7.64
N THR A 159 16.38 -20.95 6.42
CA THR A 159 17.25 -22.02 5.87
C THR A 159 18.55 -21.51 5.24
N SER A 160 18.74 -20.19 5.20
CA SER A 160 19.89 -19.56 4.52
C SER A 160 21.26 -19.93 5.12
N GLU A 161 21.33 -20.40 6.36
CA GLU A 161 22.57 -20.86 7.01
C GLU A 161 23.12 -22.17 6.41
N PHE A 162 22.29 -22.99 5.75
CA PHE A 162 22.70 -24.32 5.27
C PHE A 162 23.16 -24.35 3.80
N GLY A 163 23.29 -23.18 3.16
CA GLY A 163 23.88 -23.06 1.82
C GLY A 163 22.91 -23.38 0.68
N PHE A 164 22.78 -22.43 -0.24
CA PHE A 164 22.12 -22.56 -1.54
C PHE A 164 20.60 -22.81 -1.59
N GLY A 165 19.78 -22.35 -0.65
CA GLY A 165 18.33 -22.21 -0.88
C GLY A 165 17.64 -23.46 -1.47
N LEU A 166 18.16 -24.64 -1.16
CA LEU A 166 17.71 -25.95 -1.62
C LEU A 166 16.78 -26.51 -0.55
N VAL A 167 15.55 -25.98 -0.52
CA VAL A 167 14.39 -26.78 -0.14
C VAL A 167 13.59 -27.00 -1.41
#